data_AF-A0A365QGS3-F1
#
_entry.id   AF-A0A365QGS3-F1
#
_cell.length_a   1.000
_cell.length_b   1.000
_cell.length_c   1.000
_cell.angle_alpha   90.00
_cell.angle_beta   90.00
_cell.angle_gamma   90.00
#
_symmetry.space_group_name_H-M   'P 1'
#
loop_
_entity.id
_entity.type
_entity.pdbx_description
1 polymer ?
#
loop_
_entity_poly.entity_id
_entity_poly.type
_entity_poly.pdbx_seq_one_letter_code
_entity_poly.pdbx_strand_id
1 'polypeptide(L)'
;MWGGAATTGDNSAFQFAALNVIKDYKARDKGNYEIIQKNIAVAKDIVFHINAQEDDSIASLDIFTHGGPQALYLTTASPDTSPTLRYVLHNSSLYRSVGRMVFNAAGWTTGSALIREISFSTFITNAKIELHGCKTADAASDGDNIAADFSQRLFAAGKSTSTVIGHADKATPNIKGGGEKRNEQDYRHGLRLIYRNGQVLKTTRQKGQLSERELEALSSEEG
;
A
#
# COMPACT_ATOMS: atom_id res chain seq x y z
N MET A 1 7.89 -2.24 -0.67
CA MET A 1 8.06 -2.00 -2.13
C MET A 1 7.85 -0.53 -2.43
N TRP A 2 8.49 0.04 -3.45
CA TRP A 2 8.36 1.47 -3.77
C TRP A 2 8.55 1.77 -5.27
N GLY A 3 7.85 2.78 -5.81
CA GLY A 3 8.10 3.27 -7.17
C GLY A 3 6.85 3.60 -7.98
N GLY A 4 6.92 3.39 -9.29
CA GLY A 4 5.79 3.53 -10.23
C GLY A 4 5.34 4.96 -10.55
N ALA A 5 6.04 6.00 -10.09
CA ALA A 5 5.72 7.38 -10.47
C ALA A 5 6.39 7.79 -11.78
N ALA A 6 5.76 8.74 -12.50
CA ALA A 6 6.36 9.33 -13.70
C ALA A 6 7.61 10.18 -13.39
N THR A 7 7.64 10.83 -12.22
CA THR A 7 8.73 11.74 -11.86
C THR A 7 9.81 11.05 -11.03
N THR A 8 11.07 11.36 -11.32
CA THR A 8 12.21 10.90 -10.50
C THR A 8 12.12 11.41 -9.06
N GLY A 9 11.54 12.60 -8.87
CA GLY A 9 11.35 13.20 -7.54
C GLY A 9 10.44 12.36 -6.64
N ASP A 10 9.27 11.96 -7.14
CA ASP A 10 8.33 11.12 -6.39
C ASP A 10 8.94 9.75 -6.08
N ASN A 11 9.56 9.10 -7.08
CA ASN A 11 10.21 7.81 -6.89
C ASN A 11 11.32 7.89 -5.83
N SER A 12 12.10 8.97 -5.83
CA SER A 12 13.11 9.21 -4.80
C SER A 12 12.47 9.36 -3.42
N ALA A 13 11.38 10.12 -3.30
CA ALA A 13 10.66 10.28 -2.03
C ALA A 13 10.09 8.94 -1.51
N PHE A 14 9.52 8.11 -2.38
CA PHE A 14 9.06 6.76 -2.02
C PHE A 14 10.20 5.86 -1.55
N GLN A 15 11.34 5.90 -2.23
CA GLN A 15 12.52 5.13 -1.83
C GLN A 15 13.00 5.52 -0.44
N PHE A 16 13.13 6.82 -0.15
CA PHE A 16 13.59 7.28 1.15
C PHE A 16 12.59 6.97 2.27
N ALA A 17 11.29 7.08 2.00
CA ALA A 17 10.27 6.63 2.94
C ALA A 17 10.38 5.13 3.24
N ALA A 18 10.56 4.30 2.21
CA ALA A 18 10.80 2.88 2.40
C ALA A 18 12.06 2.62 3.25
N LEU A 19 13.15 3.34 3.03
CA LEU A 19 14.38 3.21 3.83
C LEU A 19 14.16 3.58 5.31
N ASN A 20 13.34 4.59 5.59
CA ASN A 20 13.00 4.98 6.96
C ASN A 20 12.14 3.92 7.65
N VAL A 21 11.17 3.33 6.94
CA VAL A 21 10.39 2.20 7.48
C VAL A 21 11.26 0.98 7.74
N ILE A 22 12.20 0.66 6.83
CA ILE A 22 13.17 -0.42 7.02
C ILE A 22 14.02 -0.19 8.28
N LYS A 23 14.43 1.05 8.55
CA LYS A 23 15.20 1.38 9.75
C LYS A 23 14.40 1.08 11.02
N ASP A 24 13.11 1.40 11.03
CA ASP A 24 12.24 1.12 12.18
C ASP A 24 12.03 -0.38 12.41
N TYR A 25 11.79 -1.15 11.34
CA TYR A 25 11.69 -2.61 11.45
C TYR A 25 12.99 -3.22 12.01
N LYS A 26 14.16 -2.81 11.51
CA LYS A 26 15.45 -3.29 12.02
C LYS A 26 15.64 -2.97 13.50
N ALA A 27 15.27 -1.76 13.93
CA ALA A 27 15.39 -1.34 15.32
C ALA A 27 14.49 -2.14 16.26
N ARG A 28 13.27 -2.46 15.81
CA ARG A 28 12.27 -3.19 16.59
C ARG A 28 12.55 -4.69 16.64
N ASP A 29 12.82 -5.28 15.48
CA ASP A 29 12.77 -6.74 15.31
C ASP A 29 14.11 -7.41 15.58
N LYS A 30 15.18 -6.63 15.82
CA LYS A 30 16.52 -7.09 16.18
C LYS A 30 17.10 -8.18 15.25
N GLY A 31 16.64 -8.23 14.00
CA GLY A 31 17.08 -9.21 13.01
C GLY A 31 16.22 -10.48 12.89
N ASN A 32 15.06 -10.54 13.55
CA ASN A 32 14.17 -11.71 13.49
C ASN A 32 13.44 -11.88 12.14
N TYR A 33 13.37 -10.82 11.33
CA TYR A 33 12.76 -10.87 10.01
C TYR A 33 13.76 -10.53 8.91
N GLU A 34 13.66 -11.23 7.79
CA GLU A 34 14.27 -10.78 6.54
C GLU A 34 13.52 -9.56 6.02
N ILE A 35 14.26 -8.52 5.62
CA ILE A 35 13.69 -7.32 5.01
C ILE A 35 13.99 -7.32 3.52
N ILE A 36 12.94 -7.52 2.72
CA ILE A 36 13.02 -7.52 1.26
C ILE A 36 12.59 -6.14 0.72
N GLN A 37 13.54 -5.39 0.15
CA GLN A 37 13.25 -4.14 -0.55
C GLN A 37 13.22 -4.35 -2.06
N LYS A 38 12.11 -4.01 -2.71
CA LYS A 38 11.94 -4.03 -4.16
C LYS A 38 11.50 -2.67 -4.70
N ASN A 39 12.16 -2.24 -5.78
CA ASN A 39 11.64 -1.19 -6.64
C ASN A 39 10.58 -1.82 -7.58
N ILE A 40 9.49 -1.10 -7.81
CA ILE A 40 8.41 -1.52 -8.70
C ILE A 40 8.23 -0.47 -9.80
N ALA A 41 8.08 -0.92 -11.03
CA ALA A 41 7.78 -0.08 -12.18
C ALA A 41 6.30 -0.22 -12.59
N VAL A 42 5.74 -1.43 -12.42
CA VAL A 42 4.37 -1.76 -12.80
C VAL A 42 3.68 -2.59 -11.72
N ALA A 43 2.34 -2.61 -11.70
CA ALA A 43 1.57 -3.36 -10.70
C ALA A 43 1.82 -4.87 -10.72
N LYS A 44 2.15 -5.42 -11.90
CA LYS A 44 2.57 -6.83 -11.99
C LYS A 44 3.82 -7.15 -11.18
N ASP A 45 4.71 -6.18 -10.95
CA ASP A 45 5.87 -6.39 -10.08
C ASP A 45 5.42 -6.64 -8.63
N ILE A 46 4.38 -5.94 -8.17
CA ILE A 46 3.79 -6.14 -6.83
C ILE A 46 3.29 -7.58 -6.70
N VAL A 47 2.45 -8.01 -7.66
CA VAL A 47 1.87 -9.36 -7.68
C VAL A 47 2.99 -10.41 -7.76
N PHE A 48 3.93 -10.23 -8.68
CA PHE A 48 5.04 -11.14 -8.86
C PHE A 48 5.87 -11.31 -7.57
N HIS A 49 6.24 -10.20 -6.93
CA HIS A 49 7.07 -10.26 -5.73
C HIS A 49 6.35 -10.85 -4.52
N ILE A 50 5.05 -10.60 -4.36
CA ILE A 50 4.25 -11.21 -3.29
C ILE A 50 4.08 -12.71 -3.56
N ASN A 51 3.63 -13.07 -4.77
CA ASN A 51 3.30 -14.46 -5.11
C ASN A 51 4.53 -15.38 -5.20
N ALA A 52 5.74 -14.81 -5.29
CA ALA A 52 6.99 -15.56 -5.26
C ALA A 52 7.44 -15.93 -3.85
N GLN A 53 6.77 -15.44 -2.80
CA GLN A 53 7.05 -15.82 -1.42
C GLN A 53 6.38 -17.15 -1.07
N GLU A 54 6.90 -17.83 -0.05
CA GLU A 54 6.27 -19.05 0.49
C GLU A 54 4.94 -18.72 1.18
N ASP A 55 4.05 -19.70 1.28
CA ASP A 55 2.84 -19.59 2.10
C ASP A 55 3.20 -19.26 3.55
N ASP A 56 2.41 -18.40 4.19
CA ASP A 56 2.60 -18.00 5.60
C ASP A 56 4.01 -17.45 5.92
N SER A 57 4.61 -16.66 5.00
CA SER A 57 5.96 -16.08 5.19
C SER A 57 5.97 -14.55 5.33
N ILE A 58 4.98 -13.84 4.79
CA ILE A 58 4.93 -12.37 4.81
C ILE A 58 4.27 -11.88 6.10
N ALA A 59 5.09 -11.39 7.03
CA ALA A 59 4.63 -10.75 8.27
C ALA A 59 4.19 -9.29 8.08
N SER A 60 4.84 -8.56 7.17
CA SER A 60 4.51 -7.16 6.91
C SER A 60 4.74 -6.77 5.45
N LEU A 61 3.91 -5.85 4.94
CA LEU A 61 4.02 -5.30 3.60
C LEU A 61 3.72 -3.79 3.60
N ASP A 62 4.72 -3.01 3.20
CA ASP A 62 4.58 -1.58 2.94
C ASP A 62 4.73 -1.30 1.44
N ILE A 63 3.78 -0.60 0.82
CA ILE A 63 3.83 -0.20 -0.60
C ILE A 63 3.80 1.32 -0.74
N PHE A 64 4.88 1.91 -1.25
CA PHE A 64 5.03 3.37 -1.46
C PHE A 64 4.85 3.74 -2.93
N THR A 65 3.69 4.32 -3.25
CA THR A 65 3.29 4.70 -4.61
C THR A 65 2.33 5.88 -4.57
N HIS A 66 1.91 6.37 -5.74
CA HIS A 66 0.69 7.19 -5.79
C HIS A 66 -0.54 6.31 -5.55
N GLY A 67 -1.63 6.90 -5.07
CA GLY A 67 -2.82 6.13 -4.70
C GLY A 67 -4.11 6.88 -4.91
N GLY A 68 -5.19 6.13 -4.82
CA GLY A 68 -6.55 6.62 -4.61
C GLY A 68 -7.41 5.48 -4.08
N PRO A 69 -8.71 5.72 -3.90
CA PRO A 69 -9.57 4.71 -3.28
C PRO A 69 -9.72 3.47 -4.17
N GLN A 70 -9.50 3.57 -5.48
CA GLN A 70 -9.79 2.49 -6.42
C GLN A 70 -8.54 1.73 -6.90
N ALA A 71 -7.34 2.28 -6.67
CA ALA A 71 -6.09 1.75 -7.21
C ALA A 71 -4.85 2.27 -6.47
N LEU A 72 -3.76 1.50 -6.55
CA LEU A 72 -2.40 2.06 -6.44
C LEU A 72 -2.00 2.48 -7.85
N TYR A 73 -1.74 3.77 -8.04
CA TYR A 73 -1.51 4.35 -9.36
C TYR A 73 -0.04 4.26 -9.73
N LEU A 74 0.25 3.52 -10.80
CA LEU A 74 1.58 3.39 -11.38
C LEU A 74 1.53 3.70 -12.88
N THR A 75 2.62 4.24 -13.40
CA THR A 75 2.74 4.63 -14.80
C THR A 75 4.15 4.41 -15.32
N THR A 76 4.26 3.93 -16.55
CA THR A 76 5.54 3.85 -17.29
C THR A 76 5.84 5.11 -18.10
N ALA A 77 4.90 6.07 -18.13
CA ALA A 77 5.04 7.34 -18.85
C ALA A 77 6.10 8.24 -18.24
N SER A 78 6.72 9.06 -19.10
CA SER A 78 7.52 10.19 -18.66
C SER A 78 6.66 11.35 -18.10
N PRO A 79 7.25 12.28 -17.33
CA PRO A 79 6.54 13.43 -16.76
C PRO A 79 5.83 14.32 -17.78
N ASP A 80 6.41 14.46 -18.98
CA ASP A 80 5.96 15.28 -20.11
C ASP A 80 4.93 14.58 -21.00
N THR A 81 4.72 13.27 -20.82
CA THR A 81 3.67 12.54 -21.54
C THR A 81 2.30 13.15 -21.22
N SER A 82 1.50 13.39 -22.26
CA SER A 82 0.17 13.97 -22.10
C SER A 82 -0.71 13.12 -21.16
N PRO A 83 -1.62 13.74 -20.39
CA PRO A 83 -2.47 13.00 -19.46
C PRO A 83 -3.25 11.85 -20.11
N THR A 84 -3.75 12.06 -21.33
CA THR A 84 -4.49 11.05 -22.09
C THR A 84 -3.60 9.88 -22.48
N LEU A 85 -2.40 10.11 -23.01
CA LEU A 85 -1.50 9.02 -23.40
C LEU A 85 -0.97 8.26 -22.18
N ARG A 86 -0.68 8.98 -21.10
CA ARG A 86 -0.31 8.39 -19.81
C ARG A 86 -1.39 7.40 -19.35
N TYR A 87 -2.65 7.80 -19.48
CA TYR A 87 -3.80 7.01 -19.09
C TYR A 87 -4.07 5.79 -20.00
N VAL A 88 -3.97 5.94 -21.33
CA VAL A 88 -4.34 4.86 -22.28
C VAL A 88 -3.20 3.87 -22.53
N LEU A 89 -1.95 4.35 -22.62
CA LEU A 89 -0.82 3.52 -23.08
C LEU A 89 0.15 3.13 -21.97
N HIS A 90 0.23 3.95 -20.92
CA HIS A 90 1.25 3.81 -19.89
C HIS A 90 0.72 3.48 -18.51
N ASN A 91 -0.60 3.32 -18.37
CA ASN A 91 -1.19 2.88 -17.13
C ASN A 91 -0.58 1.53 -16.74
N SER A 92 -0.21 1.38 -15.48
CA SER A 92 0.33 0.13 -14.95
C SER A 92 -0.13 -0.07 -13.51
N SER A 93 -1.32 0.43 -13.18
CA SER A 93 -1.84 0.52 -11.82
C SER A 93 -2.36 -0.83 -11.31
N LEU A 94 -2.36 -0.99 -9.98
CA LEU A 94 -2.96 -2.12 -9.28
C LEU A 94 -4.39 -1.75 -8.91
N TYR A 95 -5.36 -2.42 -9.51
CA TYR A 95 -6.79 -2.09 -9.33
C TYR A 95 -7.50 -3.07 -8.39
N ARG A 96 -8.48 -2.57 -7.64
CA ARG A 96 -9.34 -3.44 -6.82
C ARG A 96 -10.27 -4.34 -7.64
N SER A 97 -10.67 -3.91 -8.84
CA SER A 97 -11.63 -4.67 -9.68
C SER A 97 -11.45 -4.42 -11.18
N VAL A 98 -11.89 -5.38 -11.99
CA VAL A 98 -11.87 -5.29 -13.47
C VAL A 98 -12.66 -4.08 -13.94
N GLY A 99 -13.85 -3.85 -13.37
CA GLY A 99 -14.68 -2.69 -13.74
C GLY A 99 -13.93 -1.38 -13.52
N ARG A 100 -13.30 -1.19 -12.36
CA ARG A 100 -12.51 0.02 -12.08
C ARG A 100 -11.29 0.15 -12.98
N MET A 101 -10.66 -0.95 -13.35
CA MET A 101 -9.55 -0.93 -14.31
C MET A 101 -10.04 -0.51 -15.70
N VAL A 102 -11.13 -1.09 -16.22
CA VAL A 102 -11.69 -0.71 -17.53
C VAL A 102 -12.12 0.76 -17.55
N PHE A 103 -12.80 1.22 -16.50
CA PHE A 103 -13.22 2.62 -16.37
C PHE A 103 -12.06 3.60 -16.19
N ASN A 104 -10.91 3.18 -15.63
CA ASN A 104 -9.76 4.04 -15.32
C ASN A 104 -8.50 3.76 -16.17
N ALA A 105 -8.55 2.92 -17.21
CA ALA A 105 -7.40 2.67 -18.08
C ALA A 105 -7.75 2.57 -19.58
N ALA A 106 -9.01 2.77 -19.98
CA ALA A 106 -9.48 2.56 -21.36
C ALA A 106 -9.11 1.18 -21.98
N GLY A 107 -8.76 0.19 -21.15
CA GLY A 107 -8.33 -1.13 -21.60
C GLY A 107 -7.33 -1.79 -20.66
N TRP A 108 -6.98 -3.04 -20.95
CA TRP A 108 -5.94 -3.79 -20.24
C TRP A 108 -4.57 -3.38 -20.77
N THR A 109 -3.75 -2.72 -19.95
CA THR A 109 -2.33 -2.51 -20.25
C THR A 109 -1.50 -3.68 -19.70
N THR A 110 -0.42 -4.03 -20.40
CA THR A 110 0.41 -5.19 -20.05
C THR A 110 0.99 -5.12 -18.62
N GLY A 111 1.20 -3.92 -18.08
CA GLY A 111 1.76 -3.71 -16.73
C GLY A 111 0.73 -3.66 -15.60
N SER A 112 -0.57 -3.52 -15.91
CA SER A 112 -1.62 -3.50 -14.89
C SER A 112 -1.90 -4.87 -14.31
N ALA A 113 -2.42 -4.87 -13.08
CA ALA A 113 -2.83 -6.07 -12.36
C ALA A 113 -4.02 -5.77 -11.45
N LEU A 114 -4.68 -6.82 -10.98
CA LEU A 114 -5.77 -6.75 -10.01
C LEU A 114 -5.33 -7.27 -8.64
N ILE A 115 -5.91 -6.72 -7.57
CA ILE A 115 -5.65 -7.25 -6.22
C ILE A 115 -5.98 -8.74 -6.13
N ARG A 116 -7.03 -9.19 -6.81
CA ARG A 116 -7.41 -10.61 -6.85
C ARG A 116 -6.35 -11.55 -7.45
N GLU A 117 -5.32 -11.01 -8.09
CA GLU A 117 -4.20 -11.79 -8.64
C GLU A 117 -3.10 -12.04 -7.60
N ILE A 118 -3.18 -11.39 -6.42
CA ILE A 118 -2.27 -11.62 -5.29
C ILE A 118 -2.62 -12.95 -4.61
N SER A 119 -1.61 -13.77 -4.36
CA SER A 119 -1.70 -15.00 -3.57
C SER A 119 -1.75 -14.65 -2.08
N PHE A 120 -2.94 -14.42 -1.53
CA PHE A 120 -3.10 -14.05 -0.12
C PHE A 120 -2.68 -15.15 0.89
N SER A 121 -2.43 -16.38 0.43
CA SER A 121 -1.86 -17.45 1.24
C SER A 121 -0.44 -17.16 1.73
N THR A 122 0.32 -16.32 1.03
CA THR A 122 1.71 -15.96 1.39
C THR A 122 1.83 -15.13 2.66
N PHE A 123 0.74 -14.52 3.13
CA PHE A 123 0.73 -13.73 4.36
C PHE A 123 0.51 -14.62 5.58
N ILE A 124 1.14 -14.27 6.70
CA ILE A 124 0.82 -14.90 7.99
C ILE A 124 -0.56 -14.48 8.50
N THR A 125 -1.09 -15.19 9.49
CA THR A 125 -2.42 -14.94 10.06
C THR A 125 -2.62 -13.50 10.56
N ASN A 126 -1.61 -12.93 11.24
CA ASN A 126 -1.61 -11.57 11.82
C ASN A 126 -0.76 -10.57 11.03
N ALA A 127 -0.69 -10.70 9.70
CA ALA A 127 0.10 -9.81 8.87
C ALA A 127 -0.35 -8.34 8.97
N LYS A 128 0.61 -7.43 8.86
CA LYS A 128 0.39 -5.98 8.82
C LYS A 128 0.67 -5.44 7.43
N ILE A 129 -0.31 -4.79 6.81
CA ILE A 129 -0.14 -4.18 5.48
C ILE A 129 -0.39 -2.68 5.59
N GLU A 130 0.46 -1.84 4.99
CA GLU A 130 0.24 -0.39 4.89
C GLU A 130 0.41 0.09 3.43
N LEU A 131 -0.66 0.67 2.89
CA LEU A 131 -0.73 1.18 1.52
C LEU A 131 -0.46 2.69 1.52
N HIS A 132 0.82 3.05 1.35
CA HIS A 132 1.30 4.43 1.33
C HIS A 132 1.03 5.06 -0.03
N GLY A 133 -0.13 5.71 -0.13
CA GLY A 133 -0.55 6.50 -1.27
C GLY A 133 -1.70 7.41 -0.87
N CYS A 134 -1.91 8.49 -1.60
CA CYS A 134 -3.01 9.40 -1.32
C CYS A 134 -4.35 8.65 -1.32
N LYS A 135 -5.21 8.89 -0.34
CA LYS A 135 -6.62 8.49 -0.41
C LYS A 135 -6.86 6.99 -0.64
N THR A 136 -5.91 6.11 -0.28
CA THR A 136 -6.07 4.64 -0.38
C THR A 136 -7.17 4.10 0.54
N ALA A 137 -7.60 4.89 1.52
CA ALA A 137 -8.73 4.65 2.40
C ALA A 137 -9.79 5.77 2.35
N ASP A 138 -9.84 6.58 1.29
CA ASP A 138 -10.82 7.66 1.13
C ASP A 138 -12.17 7.08 0.69
N ALA A 139 -13.01 6.76 1.68
CA ALA A 139 -14.44 6.58 1.49
C ALA A 139 -15.15 7.19 2.71
N ALA A 140 -16.14 8.03 2.45
CA ALA A 140 -17.15 8.34 3.46
C ALA A 140 -17.82 7.01 3.86
N SER A 141 -17.60 6.62 5.11
CA SER A 141 -18.20 5.49 5.85
C SER A 141 -17.89 4.04 5.45
N ASP A 142 -17.87 3.60 4.19
CA ASP A 142 -17.99 2.15 3.92
C ASP A 142 -17.11 1.61 2.79
N GLY A 143 -16.17 0.71 3.12
CA GLY A 143 -15.69 -0.46 2.35
C GLY A 143 -15.27 -0.36 0.87
N ASP A 144 -15.58 0.72 0.15
CA ASP A 144 -15.41 0.86 -1.30
C ASP A 144 -14.05 1.44 -1.66
N ASN A 145 -13.01 1.00 -0.96
CA ASN A 145 -11.65 1.42 -1.19
C ASN A 145 -10.68 0.24 -1.24
N ILE A 146 -9.48 0.52 -1.76
CA ILE A 146 -8.47 -0.48 -2.04
C ILE A 146 -7.92 -1.12 -0.76
N ALA A 147 -7.79 -0.36 0.33
CA ALA A 147 -7.36 -0.90 1.62
C ALA A 147 -8.41 -1.87 2.21
N ALA A 148 -9.69 -1.51 2.12
CA ALA A 148 -10.79 -2.38 2.54
C ALA A 148 -10.83 -3.68 1.71
N ASP A 149 -10.75 -3.62 0.38
CA ASP A 149 -10.74 -4.81 -0.50
C ASP A 149 -9.54 -5.72 -0.22
N PHE A 150 -8.36 -5.15 0.00
CA PHE A 150 -7.16 -5.91 0.39
C PHE A 150 -7.39 -6.65 1.73
N SER A 151 -7.98 -5.97 2.72
CA SER A 151 -8.25 -6.56 4.03
C SER A 151 -9.32 -7.67 4.00
N GLN A 152 -10.33 -7.53 3.13
CA GLN A 152 -11.35 -8.55 2.93
C GLN A 152 -10.75 -9.82 2.31
N ARG A 153 -9.80 -9.67 1.39
CA ARG A 153 -9.12 -10.81 0.74
C ARG A 153 -8.16 -11.54 1.68
N LEU A 154 -7.44 -10.82 2.54
CA LEU A 154 -6.67 -11.44 3.63
C LEU A 154 -7.58 -12.28 4.52
N PHE A 155 -8.71 -11.72 4.95
CA PHE A 155 -9.66 -12.44 5.79
C PHE A 155 -10.24 -13.67 5.08
N ALA A 156 -10.64 -13.54 3.81
CA ALA A 156 -11.14 -14.64 2.99
C ALA A 156 -10.09 -15.76 2.77
N ALA A 157 -8.80 -15.43 2.81
CA ALA A 157 -7.69 -16.39 2.76
C ALA A 157 -7.32 -16.98 4.14
N GLY A 158 -8.14 -16.75 5.17
CA GLY A 158 -7.93 -17.29 6.53
C GLY A 158 -6.99 -16.45 7.41
N LYS A 159 -6.54 -15.28 6.94
CA LYS A 159 -5.63 -14.40 7.69
C LYS A 159 -6.42 -13.47 8.61
N SER A 160 -7.17 -14.08 9.52
CA SER A 160 -8.31 -13.47 10.22
C SER A 160 -7.94 -12.30 11.14
N THR A 161 -6.71 -12.25 11.64
CA THR A 161 -6.24 -11.19 12.54
C THR A 161 -5.39 -10.13 11.82
N SER A 162 -5.13 -10.31 10.52
CA SER A 162 -4.38 -9.35 9.71
C SER A 162 -5.08 -7.99 9.65
N THR A 163 -4.28 -6.95 9.47
CA THR A 163 -4.77 -5.57 9.36
C THR A 163 -4.20 -4.87 8.14
N VAL A 164 -5.01 -4.03 7.51
CA VAL A 164 -4.58 -3.17 6.38
C VAL A 164 -4.78 -1.73 6.75
N ILE A 165 -3.74 -0.92 6.60
CA ILE A 165 -3.75 0.50 6.88
C ILE A 165 -3.74 1.26 5.56
N GLY A 166 -4.66 2.21 5.40
CA GLY A 166 -4.69 3.12 4.27
C GLY A 166 -4.83 4.57 4.72
N HIS A 167 -4.51 5.52 3.84
CA HIS A 167 -4.60 6.95 4.09
C HIS A 167 -5.91 7.52 3.56
N ALA A 168 -6.63 8.27 4.37
CA ALA A 168 -7.87 8.96 3.94
C ALA A 168 -7.60 10.36 3.38
N ASP A 169 -6.45 10.97 3.68
CA ASP A 169 -6.05 12.27 3.15
C ASP A 169 -5.03 12.16 2.01
N LYS A 170 -4.64 13.32 1.48
CA LYS A 170 -3.48 13.41 0.58
C LYS A 170 -2.24 13.04 1.39
N ALA A 171 -1.68 11.89 1.09
CA ALA A 171 -0.45 11.43 1.69
C ALA A 171 0.71 12.23 1.07
N THR A 172 1.36 13.07 1.87
CA THR A 172 2.63 13.70 1.49
C THR A 172 3.76 12.89 2.11
N PRO A 173 4.95 12.83 1.48
CA PRO A 173 6.08 12.13 2.06
C PRO A 173 6.62 12.81 3.33
N ASN A 174 6.01 13.87 3.85
CA ASN A 174 6.62 14.68 4.90
C ASN A 174 5.83 14.64 6.21
N ILE A 175 6.33 13.83 7.14
CA ILE A 175 5.76 13.65 8.49
C ILE A 175 5.84 14.90 9.38
N LYS A 176 6.71 15.86 9.05
CA LYS A 176 6.88 17.13 9.78
C LYS A 176 6.12 18.29 9.14
N GLY A 177 5.46 18.10 7.99
CA GLY A 177 4.57 19.09 7.38
C GLY A 177 5.26 20.24 6.64
N GLY A 178 6.57 20.18 6.36
CA GLY A 178 7.30 21.22 5.63
C GLY A 178 8.59 20.68 5.02
N GLY A 179 8.83 20.98 3.73
CA GLY A 179 9.96 20.44 2.98
C GLY A 179 11.28 20.74 3.68
N GLU A 180 12.08 19.71 3.96
CA GLU A 180 13.53 19.75 3.85
C GLU A 180 14.14 18.38 4.20
N LYS A 181 15.00 17.92 3.28
CA LYS A 181 15.80 16.69 3.28
C LYS A 181 15.09 15.40 2.87
N ARG A 182 15.67 14.79 1.83
CA ARG A 182 15.22 13.51 1.26
C ARG A 182 15.27 12.37 2.27
N ASN A 183 16.17 12.38 3.25
CA ASN A 183 16.26 11.33 4.26
C ASN A 183 15.21 11.43 5.38
N GLU A 184 14.38 12.47 5.40
CA GLU A 184 13.30 12.64 6.40
C GLU A 184 11.92 12.27 5.85
N GLN A 185 11.85 11.74 4.61
CA GLN A 185 10.57 11.38 4.02
C GLN A 185 9.94 10.17 4.74
N ASP A 186 8.67 10.29 5.13
CA ASP A 186 7.84 9.26 5.73
C ASP A 186 6.37 9.59 5.46
N TYR A 187 5.61 8.60 5.00
CA TYR A 187 4.19 8.73 4.68
C TYR A 187 3.27 8.40 5.87
N ARG A 188 3.78 7.81 6.96
CA ARG A 188 3.00 7.33 8.12
C ARG A 188 2.50 8.46 9.01
N HIS A 189 1.69 9.35 8.47
CA HIS A 189 1.06 10.45 9.17
C HIS A 189 -0.25 10.79 8.47
N GLY A 190 -0.84 11.94 8.82
CA GLY A 190 -2.18 12.29 8.34
C GLY A 190 -3.25 11.38 8.95
N LEU A 191 -4.41 11.34 8.31
CA LEU A 191 -5.53 10.50 8.70
C LEU A 191 -5.37 9.10 8.11
N ARG A 192 -5.19 8.11 8.98
CA ARG A 192 -5.05 6.69 8.62
C ARG A 192 -6.21 5.88 9.17
N LEU A 193 -6.74 4.98 8.35
CA LEU A 193 -7.80 4.04 8.72
C LEU A 193 -7.22 2.63 8.73
N ILE A 194 -7.53 1.90 9.79
CA ILE A 194 -7.08 0.52 10.01
C ILE A 194 -8.26 -0.38 9.72
N TYR A 195 -8.09 -1.29 8.77
CA TYR A 195 -9.12 -2.20 8.30
C TYR A 195 -8.83 -3.65 8.69
N ARG A 196 -9.91 -4.39 8.94
CA ARG A 196 -9.94 -5.86 8.97
C ARG A 196 -11.23 -6.32 8.34
N ASN A 197 -11.15 -7.34 7.49
CA ASN A 197 -12.33 -7.91 6.80
C ASN A 197 -13.21 -6.84 6.11
N GLY A 198 -12.59 -5.83 5.52
CA GLY A 198 -13.27 -4.71 4.86
C GLY A 198 -13.86 -3.64 5.79
N GLN A 199 -13.81 -3.84 7.11
CA GLN A 199 -14.39 -2.93 8.10
C GLN A 199 -13.31 -2.08 8.78
N VAL A 200 -13.65 -0.83 9.12
CA VAL A 200 -12.76 0.07 9.85
C VAL A 200 -12.75 -0.32 11.33
N LEU A 201 -11.62 -0.80 11.83
CA LEU A 201 -11.40 -1.05 13.26
C LEU A 201 -11.11 0.25 14.01
N LYS A 202 -10.29 1.12 13.42
CA LYS A 202 -9.85 2.35 14.06
C LYS A 202 -9.44 3.39 13.05
N THR A 203 -9.70 4.64 13.40
CA THR A 203 -9.13 5.82 12.73
C THR A 203 -8.05 6.42 13.62
N THR A 204 -6.90 6.78 13.06
CA THR A 204 -5.78 7.34 13.82
C THR A 204 -5.07 8.47 13.06
N ARG A 205 -4.47 9.40 13.82
CA ARG A 205 -3.53 10.42 13.34
C ARG A 205 -2.13 10.26 13.94
N GLN A 206 -1.87 9.12 14.59
CA GLN A 206 -0.54 8.79 15.11
C GLN A 206 0.49 8.95 14.00
N LYS A 207 1.65 9.50 14.35
CA LYS A 207 2.78 9.62 13.42
C LYS A 207 3.70 8.43 13.57
N GLY A 208 4.26 7.96 12.46
CA GLY A 208 5.17 6.84 12.40
C GLY A 208 4.47 5.49 12.59
N GLN A 209 5.26 4.54 13.08
CA GLN A 209 4.85 3.16 13.23
C GLN A 209 3.66 2.99 14.19
N LEU A 210 2.77 2.06 13.83
CA LEU A 210 1.82 1.41 14.74
C LEU A 210 2.42 0.06 15.14
N SER A 211 2.46 -0.22 16.44
CA SER A 211 3.00 -1.47 16.98
C SER A 211 2.05 -2.63 16.78
N GLU A 212 2.59 -3.85 16.69
CA GLU A 212 1.77 -5.08 16.58
C GLU A 212 0.85 -5.24 17.78
N ARG A 213 1.34 -4.99 18.99
CA ARG A 213 0.54 -5.02 20.21
C ARG A 213 -0.65 -4.06 20.16
N GLU A 214 -0.46 -2.84 19.65
CA GLU A 214 -1.57 -1.90 19.47
C GLU A 214 -2.60 -2.41 18.46
N LEU A 215 -2.16 -3.03 17.36
CA LEU A 215 -3.05 -3.58 16.33
C LEU A 215 -3.78 -4.83 16.80
N GLU A 216 -3.11 -5.70 17.57
CA GLU A 216 -3.69 -6.90 18.16
C GLU A 216 -4.76 -6.54 19.20
N ALA A 217 -4.52 -5.53 20.04
CA ALA A 217 -5.47 -5.08 21.05
C ALA A 217 -6.81 -4.60 20.47
N LEU A 218 -6.82 -4.07 19.24
CA LEU A 218 -8.06 -3.70 18.54
C LEU A 218 -8.96 -4.91 18.23
N SER A 219 -8.41 -6.12 18.28
CA SER A 219 -9.13 -7.38 18.02
C SER A 219 -9.84 -7.91 19.26
N SER A 220 -9.39 -7.52 20.45
CA SER A 220 -9.91 -7.99 21.73
C SER A 220 -11.04 -7.14 22.29
N GLU A 221 -11.32 -5.97 21.70
CA GLU A 221 -12.41 -5.08 22.12
C GLU A 221 -13.77 -5.43 21.47
N GLU A 222 -13.81 -6.44 20.58
CA GLU A 222 -15.03 -6.94 19.93
C GLU A 222 -15.53 -8.30 20.48
N GLY A 223 -14.95 -8.77 21.60
CA GLY A 223 -15.25 -10.06 22.25
C GLY A 223 -16.08 -9.94 23.53
#